data_AF-M2UF35-F1
#
_entry.id   AF-M2UF35-F1
#
_cell.length_a   1.000
_cell.length_b   1.000
_cell.length_c   1.000
_cell.angle_alpha   90.00
_cell.angle_beta   90.00
_cell.angle_gamma   90.00
#
_symmetry.space_group_name_H-M   'P 1'
#
loop_
_entity.id
_entity.type
_entity.pdbx_description
1 polymer ?
#
loop_
_entity_poly.entity_id
_entity_poly.type
_entity_poly.pdbx_seq_one_letter_code
_entity_poly.pdbx_strand_id
1 'polypeptide(L)'
;MDDEGPKWRLEHADNNSAICQQAACKRNKSKIVKGELRIGTHTLFNDGVQSRWYMAWRHWGCATKHQIAGLKETTENDPTKAPGYDRLSPESQEQVRLAFEEGMPVDKGFKDIREDLAKTSRKYAKEYTDAEGYKADVATRAAACRGGDCVSDNIKITKGHLRLGILVNFDGEHTSTYYKHWKCMSEYDLASAQMCYEKGFFYGIDNIPEELKEVVLKTFETGEVVEPPEPQIVPPKTKAKPKSKTSRSKKTKVKPELTVS
;
A
#
# COMPACT_ATOMS: atom_id res chain seq x y z
N MET A 1 3.46 0.65 16.55
CA MET A 1 2.54 -0.12 15.68
C MET A 1 2.64 0.53 14.32
N ASP A 2 3.69 0.17 13.58
CA ASP A 2 4.30 1.09 12.63
C ASP A 2 3.95 0.74 11.20
N ASP A 3 3.64 1.79 10.44
CA ASP A 3 3.24 1.82 9.05
C ASP A 3 4.46 1.49 8.17
N GLU A 4 5.07 0.32 8.38
CA GLU A 4 6.44 -0.02 7.93
C GLU A 4 6.51 -0.31 6.43
N GLY A 5 6.38 0.76 5.65
CA GLY A 5 7.13 0.87 4.42
C GLY A 5 8.64 0.78 4.69
N PRO A 6 9.43 0.55 3.63
CA PRO A 6 10.87 0.34 3.75
C PRO A 6 11.58 1.52 4.43
N LYS A 7 12.65 1.23 5.16
CA LYS A 7 13.46 2.24 5.88
C LYS A 7 13.98 3.34 4.95
N TRP A 8 14.38 2.97 3.73
CA TRP A 8 14.78 3.88 2.67
C TRP A 8 13.91 3.70 1.45
N ARG A 9 13.57 4.81 0.78
CA ARG A 9 12.69 4.80 -0.41
C ARG A 9 13.19 5.78 -1.45
N LEU A 10 13.13 5.39 -2.72
CA LEU A 10 13.41 6.21 -3.89
C LEU A 10 12.09 6.51 -4.64
N GLU A 11 11.93 7.73 -5.12
CA GLU A 11 10.82 8.10 -6.02
C GLU A 11 11.06 9.46 -6.69
N HIS A 12 10.38 9.69 -7.81
CA HIS A 12 10.11 11.04 -8.31
C HIS A 12 8.98 11.66 -7.47
N ALA A 13 9.21 12.86 -6.95
CA ALA A 13 8.33 13.49 -5.99
C ALA A 13 6.89 13.62 -6.49
N ASP A 14 5.92 13.06 -5.76
CA ASP A 14 4.50 13.12 -6.09
C ASP A 14 3.90 14.53 -6.03
N ASN A 15 4.48 15.39 -5.18
CA ASN A 15 4.06 16.76 -4.93
C ASN A 15 5.25 17.66 -4.55
N ASN A 16 4.98 18.96 -4.37
CA ASN A 16 5.97 19.99 -4.02
C ASN A 16 5.88 20.44 -2.54
N SER A 17 5.42 19.58 -1.63
CA SER A 17 5.27 19.94 -0.20
C SER A 17 6.48 19.58 0.65
N ALA A 18 7.33 18.67 0.18
CA ALA A 18 8.47 18.17 0.95
C ALA A 18 9.60 19.20 1.02
N ILE A 19 10.09 19.47 2.23
CA ILE A 19 11.32 20.24 2.48
C ILE A 19 12.47 19.24 2.69
N CYS A 20 13.59 19.45 2.00
CA CYS A 20 14.77 18.60 2.16
C CYS A 20 15.30 18.65 3.60
N GLN A 21 15.54 17.47 4.20
CA GLN A 21 15.98 17.34 5.59
C GLN A 21 17.50 17.51 5.78
N GLN A 22 18.27 17.78 4.73
CA GLN A 22 19.67 18.17 4.88
C GLN A 22 19.73 19.56 5.56
N ALA A 23 20.61 19.74 6.54
CA ALA A 23 20.59 20.89 7.44
C ALA A 23 20.67 22.27 6.74
N ALA A 24 21.49 22.42 5.71
CA ALA A 24 21.57 23.66 4.92
C ALA A 24 20.30 23.88 4.08
N CYS A 25 19.81 22.86 3.38
CA CYS A 25 18.57 22.93 2.60
C CYS A 25 17.34 23.21 3.48
N LYS A 26 17.28 22.56 4.66
CA LYS A 26 16.21 22.75 5.64
C LYS A 26 16.19 24.18 6.18
N ARG A 27 17.36 24.74 6.53
CA ARG A 27 17.48 26.15 6.94
C ARG A 27 17.04 27.12 5.84
N ASN A 28 17.39 26.81 4.59
CA ASN A 28 16.99 27.59 3.42
C ASN A 28 15.55 27.31 2.95
N LYS A 29 14.83 26.40 3.62
CA LYS A 29 13.48 25.94 3.24
C LYS A 29 13.41 25.47 1.79
N SER A 30 14.50 24.89 1.29
CA SER A 30 14.59 24.37 -0.07
C SER A 30 13.62 23.20 -0.24
N LYS A 31 12.58 23.43 -1.05
CA LYS A 31 11.59 22.41 -1.38
C LYS A 31 12.14 21.43 -2.41
N ILE A 32 11.62 20.21 -2.38
CA ILE A 32 11.77 19.23 -3.45
C ILE A 32 10.57 19.43 -4.38
N VAL A 33 10.82 19.75 -5.64
CA VAL A 33 9.71 20.04 -6.58
C VAL A 33 9.04 18.76 -7.04
N LYS A 34 7.78 18.87 -7.48
CA LYS A 34 7.06 17.73 -8.05
C LYS A 34 7.85 17.17 -9.23
N GLY A 35 7.98 15.85 -9.29
CA GLY A 35 8.75 15.12 -10.28
C GLY A 35 10.25 15.05 -9.99
N GLU A 36 10.81 15.74 -9.00
CA GLU A 36 12.25 15.64 -8.71
C GLU A 36 12.62 14.31 -8.03
N LEU A 37 13.73 13.69 -8.44
CA LEU A 37 14.27 12.50 -7.78
C LEU A 37 14.62 12.81 -6.32
N ARG A 38 14.05 12.01 -5.42
CA ARG A 38 14.26 12.15 -3.97
C ARG A 38 14.50 10.82 -3.28
N ILE A 39 15.19 10.89 -2.16
CA ILE A 39 15.37 9.76 -1.23
C ILE A 39 14.71 10.08 0.10
N GLY A 40 13.95 9.11 0.61
CA GLY A 40 13.27 9.19 1.90
C GLY A 40 13.92 8.28 2.94
N THR A 41 13.88 8.70 4.21
CA THR A 41 14.17 7.83 5.35
C THR A 41 12.98 7.76 6.29
N HIS A 42 12.50 6.54 6.55
CA HIS A 42 11.41 6.30 7.49
C HIS A 42 11.89 6.60 8.91
N THR A 43 11.34 7.65 9.51
CA THR A 43 11.85 8.24 10.75
C THR A 43 10.70 8.41 11.74
N LEU A 44 10.94 8.04 12.99
CA LEU A 44 10.04 8.32 14.09
C LEU A 44 10.20 9.80 14.50
N PHE A 45 9.11 10.56 14.41
CA PHE A 45 8.98 11.81 15.12
C PHE A 45 8.45 11.53 16.52
N ASN A 46 9.13 12.00 17.54
CA ASN A 46 8.69 11.94 18.92
C ASN A 46 9.02 13.25 19.62
N ASP A 47 8.00 13.95 20.13
CA ASP A 47 8.13 15.19 20.92
C ASP A 47 7.77 15.00 22.40
N GLY A 48 7.65 13.76 22.86
CA GLY A 48 7.22 13.41 24.22
C GLY A 48 5.70 13.41 24.42
N VAL A 49 4.93 13.98 23.48
CA VAL A 49 3.46 14.01 23.52
C VAL A 49 2.87 13.14 22.42
N GLN A 50 3.50 13.14 21.24
CA GLN A 50 3.07 12.41 20.06
C GLN A 50 4.26 11.66 19.47
N SER A 51 4.06 10.36 19.22
CA SER A 51 4.96 9.52 18.44
C SER A 51 4.28 9.19 17.12
N ARG A 52 4.88 9.61 16.01
CA ARG A 52 4.39 9.27 14.67
C ARG A 52 5.53 9.01 13.71
N TRP A 53 5.37 8.01 12.87
CA TRP A 53 6.30 7.78 11.78
C TRP A 53 6.02 8.71 10.60
N TYR A 54 7.09 9.14 9.94
CA TYR A 54 7.01 9.94 8.72
C TYR A 54 8.20 9.68 7.82
N MET A 55 8.06 10.02 6.54
CA MET A 55 9.15 9.93 5.58
C MET A 55 9.93 11.24 5.54
N ALA A 56 11.18 11.19 6.00
CA ALA A 56 12.11 12.32 5.98
C ALA A 56 12.79 12.41 4.60
N TRP A 57 12.27 13.27 3.73
CA TRP A 57 12.77 13.43 2.36
C TRP A 57 14.03 14.28 2.23
N ARG A 58 14.88 13.94 1.28
CA ARG A 58 16.02 14.74 0.83
C ARG A 58 16.07 14.77 -0.70
N HIS A 59 16.62 15.86 -1.25
CA HIS A 59 17.08 15.85 -2.65
C HIS A 59 18.03 14.68 -2.88
N TRP A 60 18.04 14.12 -4.09
CA TRP A 60 18.97 13.05 -4.45
C TRP A 60 20.44 13.41 -4.10
N GLY A 61 20.92 14.57 -4.56
CA GLY A 61 22.28 15.05 -4.25
C GLY A 61 22.56 15.34 -2.77
N CYS A 62 21.54 15.33 -1.92
CA CYS A 62 21.65 15.48 -0.46
C CYS A 62 21.62 14.13 0.30
N ALA A 63 21.54 13.01 -0.41
CA ALA A 63 21.59 11.68 0.19
C ALA A 63 22.89 11.50 0.99
N THR A 64 22.80 10.84 2.14
CA THR A 64 23.98 10.55 2.96
C THR A 64 24.60 9.21 2.57
N LYS A 65 25.90 9.05 2.87
CA LYS A 65 26.58 7.75 2.79
C LYS A 65 25.83 6.66 3.57
N HIS A 66 25.24 7.00 4.72
CA HIS A 66 24.44 6.07 5.51
C HIS A 66 23.14 5.64 4.82
N GLN A 67 22.46 6.55 4.11
CA GLN A 67 21.26 6.19 3.34
C GLN A 67 21.61 5.24 2.20
N ILE A 68 22.72 5.48 1.49
CA ILE A 68 23.17 4.61 0.40
C ILE A 68 23.68 3.27 0.94
N ALA A 69 24.47 3.26 2.00
CA ALA A 69 24.94 2.03 2.65
C ALA A 69 23.77 1.18 3.15
N GLY A 70 22.76 1.81 3.75
CA GLY A 70 21.54 1.13 4.18
C GLY A 70 20.74 0.53 3.02
N LEU A 71 20.59 1.26 1.91
CA LEU A 71 20.01 0.70 0.68
C LEU A 71 20.79 -0.54 0.23
N LYS A 72 22.12 -0.45 0.10
CA LYS A 72 22.99 -1.57 -0.28
C LYS A 72 22.81 -2.77 0.65
N GLU A 73 22.75 -2.56 1.96
CA GLU A 73 22.55 -3.63 2.92
C GLU A 73 21.19 -4.31 2.73
N THR A 74 20.11 -3.53 2.66
CA THR A 74 18.75 -4.09 2.52
C THR A 74 18.46 -4.73 1.16
N THR A 75 19.30 -4.47 0.17
CA THR A 75 19.11 -4.96 -1.19
C THR A 75 20.18 -5.95 -1.62
N GLU A 76 21.02 -6.43 -0.70
CA GLU A 76 22.13 -7.34 -1.01
C GLU A 76 23.07 -6.77 -2.09
N ASN A 77 23.28 -5.45 -2.03
CA ASN A 77 24.07 -4.66 -2.98
C ASN A 77 23.51 -4.62 -4.42
N ASP A 78 22.26 -5.05 -4.63
CA ASP A 78 21.57 -4.96 -5.92
C ASP A 78 20.73 -3.67 -5.97
N PRO A 79 21.05 -2.69 -6.83
CA PRO A 79 20.27 -1.46 -6.93
C PRO A 79 18.85 -1.68 -7.46
N THR A 80 18.61 -2.75 -8.24
CA THR A 80 17.29 -3.01 -8.84
C THR A 80 16.25 -3.41 -7.81
N LYS A 81 16.68 -3.96 -6.67
CA LYS A 81 15.84 -4.30 -5.52
C LYS A 81 15.56 -3.09 -4.61
N ALA A 82 16.17 -1.92 -4.88
CA ALA A 82 15.95 -0.74 -4.05
C ALA A 82 14.48 -0.27 -4.12
N PRO A 83 13.84 0.03 -2.97
CA PRO A 83 12.42 0.33 -2.97
C PRO A 83 12.06 1.58 -3.79
N GLY A 84 11.32 1.35 -4.88
CA GLY A 84 10.88 2.38 -5.84
C GLY A 84 11.76 2.52 -7.08
N TYR A 85 12.87 1.77 -7.19
CA TYR A 85 13.78 1.78 -8.35
C TYR A 85 13.07 1.47 -9.67
N ASP A 86 12.14 0.50 -9.65
CA ASP A 86 11.34 0.04 -10.78
C ASP A 86 10.47 1.14 -11.43
N ARG A 87 10.22 2.23 -10.70
CA ARG A 87 9.38 3.35 -11.13
C ARG A 87 10.16 4.62 -11.49
N LEU A 88 11.48 4.57 -11.41
CA LEU A 88 12.36 5.66 -11.78
C LEU A 88 12.55 5.73 -13.31
N SER A 89 12.97 6.89 -13.80
CA SER A 89 13.47 7.03 -15.17
C SER A 89 14.77 6.23 -15.36
N PRO A 90 15.13 5.84 -16.59
CA PRO A 90 16.42 5.21 -16.87
C PRO A 90 17.62 6.04 -16.38
N GLU A 91 17.54 7.37 -16.50
CA GLU A 91 18.59 8.28 -16.04
C GLU A 91 18.74 8.28 -14.52
N SER A 92 17.61 8.28 -13.79
CA SER A 92 17.61 8.16 -12.34
C SER A 92 18.09 6.78 -11.87
N GLN A 93 17.73 5.71 -12.57
CA GLN A 93 18.21 4.36 -12.30
C GLN A 93 19.74 4.27 -12.41
N GLU A 94 20.31 4.87 -13.45
CA GLU A 94 21.77 4.94 -13.61
C GLU A 94 22.44 5.71 -12.47
N GLN A 95 21.86 6.84 -12.04
CA GLN A 95 22.39 7.58 -10.89
C GLN A 95 22.38 6.75 -9.60
N VAL A 96 21.33 5.95 -9.37
CA VAL A 96 21.27 5.04 -8.22
C VAL A 96 22.33 3.95 -8.33
N ARG A 97 22.53 3.38 -9.52
CA ARG A 97 23.59 2.38 -9.79
C ARG A 97 24.98 2.95 -9.48
N LEU A 98 25.29 4.13 -9.99
CA LEU A 98 26.56 4.84 -9.71
C LEU A 98 26.73 5.16 -8.22
N ALA A 99 25.66 5.55 -7.54
CA ALA A 99 25.71 5.81 -6.11
C ALA A 99 25.96 4.54 -5.29
N PHE A 100 25.49 3.37 -5.74
CA PHE A 100 25.79 2.09 -5.10
C PHE A 100 27.28 1.74 -5.20
N GLU A 101 27.90 2.01 -6.36
CA GLU A 101 29.34 1.80 -6.57
C GLU A 101 30.18 2.72 -5.68
N GLU A 102 29.89 4.02 -5.72
CA GLU A 102 30.69 5.04 -5.02
C GLU A 102 30.31 5.22 -3.53
N GLY A 103 29.17 4.66 -3.10
CA GLY A 103 28.61 4.83 -1.75
C GLY A 103 28.03 6.21 -1.47
N MET A 104 27.89 7.06 -2.49
CA MET A 104 27.21 8.37 -2.42
C MET A 104 26.78 8.84 -3.81
N PRO A 105 25.81 9.77 -3.94
CA PRO A 105 25.47 10.38 -5.23
C PRO A 105 26.71 11.04 -5.88
N VAL A 106 27.00 10.63 -7.11
CA VAL A 106 28.14 11.12 -7.90
C VAL A 106 27.87 12.54 -8.38
N ASP A 107 26.76 12.74 -9.09
CA ASP A 107 26.30 14.07 -9.48
C ASP A 107 25.33 14.63 -8.43
N LYS A 108 25.86 15.51 -7.56
CA LYS A 108 25.04 16.21 -6.55
C LYS A 108 24.11 17.27 -7.14
N GLY A 109 24.35 17.70 -8.39
CA GLY A 109 23.50 18.64 -9.12
C GLY A 109 22.34 17.94 -9.84
N PHE A 110 22.38 16.61 -9.95
CA PHE A 110 21.34 15.82 -10.61
C PHE A 110 20.02 15.89 -9.84
N LYS A 111 18.96 16.22 -10.58
CA LYS A 111 17.59 16.34 -10.06
C LYS A 111 16.59 15.44 -10.75
N ASP A 112 16.74 15.28 -12.07
CA ASP A 112 15.82 14.58 -12.97
C ASP A 112 14.34 14.81 -12.64
N ILE A 113 13.84 15.98 -13.06
CA ILE A 113 12.46 16.38 -12.80
C ILE A 113 11.55 15.75 -13.86
N ARG A 114 10.79 14.73 -13.46
CA ARG A 114 9.88 13.95 -14.30
C ARG A 114 8.47 13.95 -13.73
N GLU A 115 7.67 14.95 -14.12
CA GLU A 115 6.28 15.06 -13.68
C GLU A 115 5.39 13.91 -14.16
N ASP A 116 5.75 13.27 -15.28
CA ASP A 116 5.11 12.04 -15.78
C ASP A 116 5.29 10.84 -14.84
N LEU A 117 6.38 10.84 -14.07
CA LEU A 117 6.71 9.82 -13.07
C LEU A 117 6.31 10.22 -11.64
N ALA A 118 5.83 11.45 -11.44
CA ALA A 118 5.34 11.99 -10.17
C ALA A 118 3.99 11.37 -9.75
N LYS A 119 4.04 10.09 -9.40
CA LYS A 119 2.91 9.27 -8.97
C LYS A 119 2.94 9.13 -7.45
N THR A 120 1.79 8.85 -6.84
CA THR A 120 1.71 8.55 -5.42
C THR A 120 2.69 7.43 -5.05
N SER A 121 3.30 7.55 -3.86
CA SER A 121 4.24 6.54 -3.35
C SER A 121 3.65 5.14 -3.39
N ARG A 122 4.52 4.14 -3.61
CA ARG A 122 4.14 2.73 -3.52
C ARG A 122 3.59 2.43 -2.12
N LYS A 123 2.47 1.72 -2.07
CA LYS A 123 1.95 1.14 -0.83
C LYS A 123 2.61 -0.23 -0.65
N TYR A 124 2.97 -0.53 0.59
CA TYR A 124 3.61 -1.79 0.94
C TYR A 124 2.62 -2.64 1.73
N ALA A 125 2.65 -3.94 1.50
CA ALA A 125 1.86 -4.87 2.29
C ALA A 125 2.35 -4.82 3.75
N LYS A 126 1.41 -4.81 4.68
CA LYS A 126 1.69 -4.86 6.12
C LYS A 126 1.49 -6.29 6.60
N GLU A 127 2.38 -6.74 7.48
CA GLU A 127 2.14 -7.91 8.32
C GLU A 127 1.35 -7.51 9.57
N TYR A 128 0.25 -8.20 9.81
CA TYR A 128 -0.64 -7.95 10.95
C TYR A 128 -0.23 -8.86 12.10
N THR A 129 0.87 -8.51 12.77
CA THR A 129 1.41 -9.29 13.90
C THR A 129 0.55 -9.21 15.17
N ASP A 130 -0.42 -8.28 15.17
CA ASP A 130 -1.42 -8.04 16.20
C ASP A 130 -2.78 -8.73 15.89
N ALA A 131 -2.79 -9.70 14.96
CA ALA A 131 -3.98 -10.47 14.65
C ALA A 131 -4.39 -11.36 15.84
N GLU A 132 -5.67 -11.28 16.22
CA GLU A 132 -6.27 -12.15 17.25
C GLU A 132 -6.83 -13.44 16.65
N GLY A 133 -7.04 -13.47 15.33
CA GLY A 133 -7.54 -14.66 14.66
C GLY A 133 -7.57 -14.54 13.14
N TYR A 134 -7.87 -15.67 12.51
CA TYR A 134 -7.91 -15.80 11.05
C TYR A 134 -9.19 -16.51 10.61
N LYS A 135 -9.64 -16.20 9.41
CA LYS A 135 -10.79 -16.88 8.78
C LYS A 135 -10.61 -17.07 7.29
N ALA A 136 -11.17 -18.16 6.78
CA ALA A 136 -11.45 -18.30 5.35
C ALA A 136 -12.84 -17.74 5.05
N ASP A 137 -12.97 -17.01 3.94
CA ASP A 137 -14.22 -16.42 3.51
C ASP A 137 -14.26 -16.33 1.99
N VAL A 138 -15.45 -16.35 1.41
CA VAL A 138 -15.67 -16.07 -0.01
C VAL A 138 -16.16 -14.64 -0.17
N ALA A 139 -15.48 -13.84 -0.98
CA ALA A 139 -15.82 -12.46 -1.18
C ALA A 139 -17.27 -12.30 -1.67
N THR A 140 -18.12 -11.64 -0.89
CA THR A 140 -19.51 -11.33 -1.27
C THR A 140 -19.61 -10.07 -2.13
N ARG A 141 -18.62 -9.18 -2.01
CA ARG A 141 -18.45 -7.92 -2.73
C ARG A 141 -16.97 -7.61 -2.91
N ALA A 142 -16.65 -6.65 -3.77
CA ALA A 142 -15.27 -6.18 -3.95
C ALA A 142 -14.69 -5.67 -2.63
N ALA A 143 -13.47 -6.12 -2.29
CA ALA A 143 -12.72 -5.70 -1.12
C ALA A 143 -11.27 -5.36 -1.50
N ALA A 144 -10.62 -4.50 -0.72
CA ALA A 144 -9.19 -4.23 -0.90
C ALA A 144 -8.36 -5.42 -0.40
N CYS A 145 -7.42 -5.88 -1.22
CA CYS A 145 -6.38 -6.79 -0.76
C CYS A 145 -5.29 -6.00 -0.02
N ARG A 146 -4.75 -6.58 1.06
CA ARG A 146 -3.68 -6.02 1.89
C ARG A 146 -2.35 -6.76 1.75
N GLY A 147 -2.24 -7.68 0.78
CA GLY A 147 -1.08 -8.54 0.59
C GLY A 147 -0.33 -8.24 -0.71
N GLY A 148 0.98 -8.49 -0.71
CA GLY A 148 1.90 -8.39 -1.85
C GLY A 148 1.73 -7.13 -2.71
N ASP A 149 1.91 -7.29 -4.01
CA ASP A 149 1.75 -6.19 -4.98
C ASP A 149 0.29 -5.78 -5.21
N CYS A 150 -0.68 -6.57 -4.74
CA CYS A 150 -2.08 -6.18 -4.84
C CYS A 150 -2.38 -4.87 -4.09
N VAL A 151 -1.65 -4.56 -3.02
CA VAL A 151 -1.81 -3.28 -2.32
C VAL A 151 -1.21 -2.10 -3.10
N SER A 152 -0.09 -2.29 -3.81
CA SER A 152 0.52 -1.25 -4.63
C SER A 152 -0.30 -0.97 -5.88
N ASP A 153 -0.80 -2.04 -6.49
CA ASP A 153 -1.50 -2.00 -7.78
C ASP A 153 -3.00 -1.81 -7.60
N ASN A 154 -3.45 -1.72 -6.34
CA ASN A 154 -4.84 -1.54 -5.94
C ASN A 154 -5.77 -2.64 -6.50
N ILE A 155 -5.24 -3.85 -6.66
CA ILE A 155 -5.96 -5.03 -7.12
C ILE A 155 -6.98 -5.43 -6.05
N LYS A 156 -8.24 -5.55 -6.46
CA LYS A 156 -9.35 -5.90 -5.56
C LYS A 156 -9.59 -7.40 -5.52
N ILE A 157 -10.03 -7.88 -4.37
CA ILE A 157 -10.64 -9.20 -4.23
C ILE A 157 -12.08 -9.05 -4.71
N THR A 158 -12.42 -9.65 -5.85
CA THR A 158 -13.77 -9.54 -6.43
C THR A 158 -14.68 -10.65 -5.92
N LYS A 159 -15.99 -10.50 -6.15
CA LYS A 159 -16.99 -11.44 -5.66
C LYS A 159 -16.69 -12.89 -6.12
N GLY A 160 -16.84 -13.86 -5.21
CA GLY A 160 -16.63 -15.27 -5.48
C GLY A 160 -15.20 -15.76 -5.21
N HIS A 161 -14.23 -14.87 -5.02
CA HIS A 161 -12.86 -15.28 -4.71
C HIS A 161 -12.72 -15.71 -3.24
N LEU A 162 -11.96 -16.79 -3.02
CA LEU A 162 -11.47 -17.16 -1.70
C LEU A 162 -10.50 -16.09 -1.18
N ARG A 163 -10.67 -15.69 0.08
CA ARG A 163 -9.84 -14.69 0.74
C ARG A 163 -9.53 -15.09 2.17
N LEU A 164 -8.33 -14.72 2.61
CA LEU A 164 -7.96 -14.74 4.02
C LEU A 164 -8.52 -13.48 4.68
N GLY A 165 -9.25 -13.66 5.78
CA GLY A 165 -9.62 -12.59 6.70
C GLY A 165 -8.74 -12.62 7.94
N ILE A 166 -8.08 -11.51 8.24
CA ILE A 166 -7.22 -11.30 9.40
C ILE A 166 -7.98 -10.41 10.38
N LEU A 167 -8.25 -10.92 11.58
CA LEU A 167 -9.03 -10.25 12.62
C LEU A 167 -8.08 -9.49 13.55
N VAL A 168 -8.17 -8.17 13.57
CA VAL A 168 -7.30 -7.29 14.36
C VAL A 168 -8.17 -6.43 15.26
N ASN A 169 -7.83 -6.39 16.54
CA ASN A 169 -8.53 -5.59 17.54
C ASN A 169 -8.09 -4.13 17.45
N PHE A 170 -9.05 -3.22 17.33
CA PHE A 170 -8.77 -1.82 17.12
C PHE A 170 -8.69 -1.03 18.44
N ASP A 171 -9.63 -1.26 19.36
CA ASP A 171 -9.81 -0.48 20.59
C ASP A 171 -10.22 -1.32 21.82
N GLY A 172 -10.15 -2.65 21.72
CA GLY A 172 -10.59 -3.59 22.76
C GLY A 172 -12.06 -3.98 22.65
N GLU A 173 -12.88 -3.22 21.90
CA GLU A 173 -14.32 -3.45 21.74
C GLU A 173 -14.68 -3.83 20.29
N HIS A 174 -13.90 -3.35 19.31
CA HIS A 174 -14.15 -3.54 17.89
C HIS A 174 -13.04 -4.33 17.20
N THR A 175 -13.39 -5.50 16.67
CA THR A 175 -12.52 -6.27 15.79
C THR A 175 -12.73 -5.83 14.33
N SER A 176 -11.66 -5.34 13.70
CA SER A 176 -11.63 -5.08 12.26
C SER A 176 -11.13 -6.31 11.50
N THR A 177 -11.74 -6.60 10.34
CA THR A 177 -11.22 -7.64 9.43
C THR A 177 -10.46 -6.98 8.27
N TYR A 178 -9.18 -7.32 8.13
CA TYR A 178 -8.38 -7.04 6.95
C TYR A 178 -8.38 -8.24 6.01
N TYR A 179 -8.35 -8.00 4.70
CA TYR A 179 -8.45 -9.08 3.73
C TYR A 179 -7.22 -9.15 2.84
N LYS A 180 -6.75 -10.36 2.56
CA LYS A 180 -5.78 -10.68 1.51
C LYS A 180 -6.44 -11.68 0.55
N HIS A 181 -6.11 -11.64 -0.76
CA HIS A 181 -6.42 -12.79 -1.61
C HIS A 181 -5.77 -14.03 -0.99
N TRP A 182 -6.35 -15.21 -1.18
CA TRP A 182 -5.75 -16.44 -0.65
C TRP A 182 -4.28 -16.59 -1.10
N LYS A 183 -4.00 -16.37 -2.38
CA LYS A 183 -2.64 -16.39 -2.95
C LYS A 183 -1.71 -15.26 -2.51
N CYS A 184 -2.22 -14.24 -1.81
CA CYS A 184 -1.42 -13.11 -1.35
C CYS A 184 -1.05 -13.20 0.13
N MET A 185 -1.25 -14.38 0.75
CA MET A 185 -0.70 -14.67 2.07
C MET A 185 0.83 -14.62 2.02
N SER A 186 1.42 -13.91 2.97
CA SER A 186 2.85 -14.03 3.27
C SER A 186 3.12 -15.37 3.95
N GLU A 187 4.40 -15.74 4.05
CA GLU A 187 4.83 -16.88 4.86
C GLU A 187 4.36 -16.74 6.32
N TYR A 188 4.39 -15.51 6.85
CA TYR A 188 3.90 -15.19 8.18
C TYR A 188 2.39 -15.38 8.33
N ASP A 189 1.59 -14.89 7.37
CA ASP A 189 0.14 -15.07 7.36
C ASP A 189 -0.20 -16.57 7.35
N LEU A 190 0.48 -17.35 6.50
CA LEU A 190 0.23 -18.78 6.33
C LEU A 190 0.57 -19.54 7.62
N ALA A 191 1.76 -19.34 8.18
CA ALA A 191 2.17 -19.98 9.43
C ALA A 191 1.21 -19.65 10.58
N SER A 192 0.77 -18.40 10.68
CA SER A 192 -0.16 -17.96 11.71
C SER A 192 -1.56 -18.56 11.52
N ALA A 193 -2.07 -18.57 10.28
CA ALA A 193 -3.35 -19.15 9.93
C ALA A 193 -3.38 -20.66 10.18
N GLN A 194 -2.32 -21.38 9.81
CA GLN A 194 -2.15 -22.80 10.05
C GLN A 194 -2.12 -23.11 11.56
N MET A 195 -1.34 -22.36 12.34
CA MET A 195 -1.34 -22.50 13.80
C MET A 195 -2.73 -22.26 14.40
N CYS A 196 -3.48 -21.27 13.91
CA CYS A 196 -4.86 -21.04 14.33
C CYS A 196 -5.77 -22.21 13.96
N TYR A 197 -5.58 -22.82 12.80
CA TYR A 197 -6.35 -23.98 12.36
C TYR A 197 -6.11 -25.20 13.25
N GLU A 198 -4.85 -25.53 13.53
CA GLU A 198 -4.46 -26.64 14.41
C GLU A 198 -5.01 -26.49 15.83
N LYS A 199 -5.11 -25.25 16.32
CA LYS A 199 -5.66 -24.92 17.65
C LYS A 199 -7.18 -24.78 17.66
N GLY A 200 -7.87 -24.92 16.53
CA GLY A 200 -9.33 -24.78 16.43
C GLY A 200 -9.85 -23.33 16.50
N PHE A 201 -8.97 -22.33 16.29
CA PHE A 201 -9.31 -20.90 16.28
C PHE A 201 -9.32 -20.30 14.85
N PHE A 202 -9.38 -21.14 13.82
CA PHE A 202 -9.54 -20.69 12.44
C PHE A 202 -11.02 -20.78 12.02
N TYR A 203 -11.60 -19.66 11.61
CA TYR A 203 -13.05 -19.56 11.39
C TYR A 203 -13.44 -19.66 9.91
N GLY A 204 -14.72 -19.94 9.66
CA GLY A 204 -15.35 -19.75 8.35
C GLY A 204 -15.18 -20.89 7.34
N ILE A 205 -14.33 -21.89 7.60
CA ILE A 205 -14.12 -23.05 6.72
C ILE A 205 -15.43 -23.80 6.43
N ASP A 206 -16.32 -23.92 7.41
CA ASP A 206 -17.58 -24.65 7.22
C ASP A 206 -18.62 -23.87 6.39
N ASN A 207 -18.38 -22.59 6.12
CA ASN A 207 -19.31 -21.72 5.40
C ASN A 207 -18.89 -21.45 3.93
N ILE A 208 -17.85 -22.13 3.43
CA ILE A 208 -17.38 -22.01 2.05
C ILE A 208 -17.71 -23.27 1.24
N PRO A 209 -17.82 -23.17 -0.10
CA PRO A 209 -18.02 -24.34 -0.97
C PRO A 209 -16.95 -25.41 -0.77
N GLU A 210 -17.32 -26.69 -0.93
CA GLU A 210 -16.44 -27.83 -0.68
C GLU A 210 -15.14 -27.77 -1.49
N GLU A 211 -15.22 -27.37 -2.76
CA GLU A 211 -14.04 -27.18 -3.63
C GLU A 211 -13.03 -26.19 -3.03
N LEU A 212 -13.50 -25.12 -2.39
CA LEU A 212 -12.63 -24.13 -1.74
C LEU A 212 -12.17 -24.59 -0.36
N LYS A 213 -12.97 -25.41 0.33
CA LYS A 213 -12.59 -26.05 1.58
C LYS A 213 -11.40 -26.99 1.37
N GLU A 214 -11.41 -27.79 0.30
CA GLU A 214 -10.27 -28.64 -0.08
C GLU A 214 -8.99 -27.81 -0.30
N VAL A 215 -9.09 -26.66 -0.97
CA VAL A 215 -7.96 -25.74 -1.17
C VAL A 215 -7.39 -25.25 0.16
N VAL A 216 -8.25 -24.86 1.11
CA VAL A 216 -7.82 -24.42 2.44
C VAL A 216 -7.10 -25.53 3.20
N LEU A 217 -7.70 -26.73 3.23
CA LEU A 217 -7.13 -27.88 3.93
C LEU A 217 -5.78 -28.29 3.34
N LYS A 218 -5.69 -28.37 2.00
CA LYS A 218 -4.45 -28.69 1.30
C LYS A 218 -3.37 -27.62 1.53
N THR A 219 -3.76 -26.35 1.61
CA THR A 219 -2.84 -25.25 1.94
C THR A 219 -2.21 -25.45 3.32
N PHE A 220 -3.00 -25.81 4.33
CA PHE A 220 -2.49 -26.05 5.69
C PHE A 220 -1.74 -27.38 5.83
N GLU A 221 -2.13 -28.41 5.09
CA GLU A 221 -1.41 -29.70 5.08
C GLU A 221 -0.02 -29.58 4.45
N THR A 222 0.07 -28.89 3.32
CA THR A 222 1.33 -28.73 2.58
C THR A 222 2.24 -27.66 3.16
N GLY A 223 1.69 -26.70 3.92
CA GLY A 223 2.42 -25.51 4.35
C GLY A 223 2.76 -24.57 3.20
N GLU A 224 2.11 -24.73 2.04
CA GLU A 224 2.29 -23.89 0.85
C GLU A 224 0.93 -23.35 0.39
N VAL A 225 0.92 -22.12 -0.12
CA VAL A 225 -0.33 -21.49 -0.58
C VAL A 225 -0.81 -22.16 -1.86
N VAL A 226 -1.89 -22.93 -1.77
CA VAL A 226 -2.53 -23.54 -2.94
C VAL A 226 -3.38 -22.49 -3.65
N GLU A 227 -3.15 -22.28 -4.95
CA GLU A 227 -3.92 -21.30 -5.72
C GLU A 227 -5.38 -21.77 -5.89
N PRO A 228 -6.38 -20.98 -5.46
CA PRO A 228 -7.77 -21.36 -5.61
C PRO A 228 -8.21 -21.32 -7.08
N PRO A 229 -9.19 -22.17 -7.48
CA PRO A 229 -9.77 -22.09 -8.81
C PRO A 229 -10.39 -20.71 -9.05
N GLU A 230 -10.33 -20.23 -10.29
CA GLU A 230 -11.01 -18.98 -10.66
C GLU A 230 -12.52 -19.11 -10.43
N PRO A 231 -13.17 -18.12 -9.79
CA PRO A 231 -14.59 -18.21 -9.55
C PRO A 231 -15.35 -18.25 -10.86
N GLN A 232 -16.26 -19.22 -11.00
CA GLN A 232 -17.19 -19.25 -12.12
C GLN A 232 -18.15 -18.06 -12.01
N ILE A 233 -17.89 -16.99 -12.77
CA ILE A 233 -18.74 -15.81 -12.80
C ILE A 233 -20.02 -16.16 -13.54
N VAL A 234 -21.06 -16.61 -12.82
CA VAL A 234 -22.39 -16.74 -13.39
C VAL A 234 -22.87 -15.34 -13.80
N PRO A 235 -23.19 -15.08 -15.09
CA PRO A 235 -23.57 -13.74 -15.53
C PRO A 235 -24.74 -13.22 -14.69
N PRO A 236 -24.71 -11.95 -14.26
CA PRO A 236 -25.82 -11.40 -13.51
C PRO A 236 -27.08 -11.47 -14.38
N LYS A 237 -28.13 -12.15 -13.89
CA LYS A 237 -29.46 -12.09 -14.48
C LYS A 237 -29.81 -10.62 -14.69
N THR A 238 -30.00 -10.22 -15.94
CA THR A 238 -30.25 -8.85 -16.36
C THR A 238 -31.38 -8.26 -15.52
N LYS A 239 -31.04 -7.30 -14.64
CA LYS A 239 -32.05 -6.57 -13.87
C LYS A 239 -32.90 -5.78 -14.88
N ALA A 240 -34.21 -6.05 -14.89
CA ALA A 240 -35.16 -5.30 -15.70
C ALA A 240 -35.00 -3.80 -15.44
N LYS A 241 -34.91 -2.99 -16.51
CA LYS A 241 -34.71 -1.55 -16.45
C LYS A 241 -35.80 -0.89 -15.57
N PRO A 242 -35.45 0.01 -14.62
CA PRO A 242 -36.44 0.79 -13.90
C PRO A 242 -37.18 1.71 -14.89
N LYS A 243 -38.52 1.72 -14.83
CA LYS A 243 -39.34 2.68 -15.59
C LYS A 243 -38.96 4.11 -15.20
N SER A 244 -38.64 4.95 -16.19
CA SER A 244 -38.22 6.34 -15.98
C SER A 244 -39.32 7.14 -15.29
N LYS A 245 -39.01 7.78 -14.16
CA LYS A 245 -39.89 8.78 -13.54
C LYS A 245 -39.75 10.10 -14.30
N THR A 246 -40.86 10.60 -14.81
CA THR A 246 -41.03 11.90 -15.47
C THR A 246 -40.55 13.04 -14.55
N SER A 247 -39.76 13.95 -15.12
CA SER A 247 -39.23 15.12 -14.42
C SER A 247 -40.34 16.14 -14.15
N ARG A 248 -40.49 16.56 -12.89
CA ARG A 248 -41.40 17.66 -12.51
C ARG A 248 -40.62 18.97 -12.59
N SER A 249 -41.17 19.92 -13.36
CA SER A 249 -40.58 21.20 -13.73
C SER A 249 -40.33 22.15 -12.54
N LYS A 250 -39.23 22.90 -12.65
CA LYS A 250 -38.82 24.01 -11.77
C LYS A 250 -39.90 25.11 -11.72
N LYS A 251 -40.29 25.54 -10.52
CA LYS A 251 -40.91 26.86 -10.31
C LYS A 251 -39.89 27.79 -9.66
N THR A 252 -39.44 28.76 -10.43
CA THR A 252 -38.59 29.89 -10.05
C THR A 252 -39.36 30.81 -9.10
N LYS A 253 -38.82 31.10 -7.90
CA LYS A 253 -39.34 32.14 -7.00
C LYS A 253 -38.76 33.49 -7.40
N VAL A 254 -39.61 34.43 -7.77
CA VAL A 254 -39.28 35.84 -8.03
C VAL A 254 -39.11 36.57 -6.69
N LYS A 255 -38.05 37.37 -6.55
CA LYS A 255 -37.80 38.30 -5.42
C LYS A 255 -38.58 39.61 -5.63
N PRO A 256 -39.22 40.21 -4.61
CA PRO A 256 -39.70 41.59 -4.70
C PRO A 256 -38.61 42.60 -4.33
N GLU A 257 -38.66 43.75 -5.01
CA GLU A 257 -37.78 44.92 -4.87
C GLU A 257 -37.95 45.66 -3.54
N LEU A 258 -36.85 46.27 -3.10
CA LEU A 258 -36.74 47.20 -1.99
C LEU A 258 -37.16 48.60 -2.44
N THR A 259 -38.19 49.17 -1.80
CA THR A 259 -38.47 50.61 -1.85
C THR A 259 -37.72 51.31 -0.72
N VAL A 260 -36.85 52.23 -1.10
CA VAL A 260 -36.17 53.20 -0.23
C VAL A 260 -37.08 54.42 -0.08
N SER A 261 -37.26 54.89 1.16
CA SER A 261 -37.67 56.26 1.46
C SER A 261 -36.44 57.07 1.86
#